data_AF-A0A528HH83-F1
#
_entry.id   AF-A0A528HH83-F1
#
_cell.length_a   1.000
_cell.length_b   1.000
_cell.length_c   1.000
_cell.angle_alpha   90.00
_cell.angle_beta   90.00
_cell.angle_gamma   90.00
#
_symmetry.space_group_name_H-M   'P 1'
#
loop_
_entity.id
_entity.type
_entity.pdbx_description
1 polymer ?
#
loop_
_entity_poly.entity_id
_entity_poly.type
_entity_poly.pdbx_seq_one_letter_code
_entity_poly.pdbx_strand_id
1 'polypeptide(L)' 'MILALAMTFVVADAASSMAARSASIVIDAKTGKVLYSSNADGRRYPASLTK' A
#
# COMPACT_ATOMS: atom_id res chain seq x y z
N MET A 1 -4.69 -7.11 39.85
CA MET A 1 -5.10 -5.95 39.04
C MET A 1 -3.98 -5.48 38.11
N ILE A 2 -2.81 -5.11 38.63
CA ILE A 2 -1.68 -4.57 37.85
C ILE A 2 -1.17 -5.57 36.79
N LEU A 3 -1.06 -6.86 37.15
CA LEU A 3 -0.60 -7.90 36.23
C LEU A 3 -1.58 -8.15 35.06
N ALA A 4 -2.88 -8.08 35.34
CA ALA A 4 -3.92 -8.22 34.32
C ALA A 4 -3.94 -7.02 33.35
N LEU A 5 -3.73 -5.81 33.88
CA LEU A 5 -3.61 -4.60 33.08
C LEU A 5 -2.35 -4.62 32.19
N ALA A 6 -1.23 -5.11 32.71
CA ALA A 6 0.01 -5.26 31.94
C ALA A 6 -0.16 -6.26 30.78
N MET A 7 -0.89 -7.36 30.98
CA MET A 7 -1.18 -8.32 29.91
C MET A 7 -2.07 -7.74 28.80
N THR A 8 -3.00 -6.84 29.10
CA THR A 8 -3.85 -6.20 28.06
C THR A 8 -3.08 -5.25 27.14
N PHE A 9 -1.99 -4.62 27.61
CA PHE A 9 -1.15 -3.77 26.76
C PHE A 9 -0.27 -4.58 25.79
N VAL A 10 0.17 -5.77 26.20
CA VAL A 10 1.03 -6.65 25.37
C VAL A 10 0.27 -7.25 24.18
N VAL A 11 -1.04 -7.51 24.31
CA VAL A 11 -1.84 -8.08 23.22
C VAL A 11 -2.28 -7.03 22.19
N ALA A 12 -2.27 -5.74 22.55
CA ALA A 12 -2.71 -4.66 21.67
C ALA A 12 -1.70 -4.29 20.57
N ASP A 13 -0.42 -4.67 20.72
CA ASP A 13 0.65 -4.39 19.76
C ASP A 13 0.83 -5.50 18.71
N ALA A 14 -0.25 -6.21 18.36
CA ALA A 14 -0.29 -6.99 17.14
C ALA A 14 -0.33 -6.01 15.96
N ALA A 15 0.84 -5.44 15.62
CA ALA A 15 1.02 -4.48 14.55
C ALA A 15 0.39 -5.02 13.25
N SER A 16 -0.79 -4.52 12.93
CA SER A 16 -1.50 -4.82 11.68
C SER A 16 -0.67 -4.28 10.53
N SER A 17 -0.12 -5.18 9.70
CA SER A 17 0.57 -4.78 8.47
C SER A 17 -0.45 -4.16 7.51
N MET A 18 -0.33 -2.85 7.28
CA MET A 18 -1.16 -2.16 6.30
C MET A 18 -0.64 -2.47 4.89
N ALA A 19 -1.52 -3.01 4.04
CA ALA A 19 -1.20 -3.17 2.64
C ALA A 19 -0.87 -1.81 2.00
N ALA A 20 0.18 -1.77 1.18
CA ALA A 20 0.50 -0.57 0.41
C ALA A 20 -0.64 -0.24 -0.57
N ARG A 21 -0.89 1.06 -0.80
CA ARG A 21 -1.90 1.49 -1.78
C ARG A 21 -1.52 1.04 -3.19
N SER A 22 -2.37 0.23 -3.82
CA SER A 22 -2.14 -0.26 -5.19
C SER A 22 -2.52 0.76 -6.26
N ALA A 23 -1.80 0.75 -7.40
CA ALA A 23 -2.22 1.37 -8.66
C ALA A 23 -1.82 0.50 -9.84
N SER A 24 -2.54 0.69 -10.94
CA SER A 24 -2.31 0.00 -12.20
C SER A 24 -2.77 0.87 -13.37
N ILE A 25 -2.03 0.80 -14.47
CA ILE A 25 -2.34 1.48 -15.73
C ILE A 25 -1.94 0.56 -16.88
N VAL A 26 -2.78 0.48 -17.92
CA VAL A 26 -2.49 -0.23 -19.16
C VAL A 26 -2.63 0.76 -20.31
N ILE A 27 -1.59 0.86 -21.12
CA ILE A 27 -1.48 1.81 -22.22
C ILE A 27 -1.17 1.03 -23.50
N ASP A 28 -1.89 1.33 -24.57
CA ASP A 28 -1.49 0.89 -25.91
C ASP A 28 -0.17 1.57 -26.30
N ALA A 29 0.88 0.76 -26.51
CA ALA A 29 2.23 1.28 -26.70
C ALA A 29 2.43 2.08 -28.00
N LYS A 30 1.55 1.92 -29.01
CA LYS A 30 1.69 2.61 -30.31
C LYS A 30 0.95 3.94 -30.32
N THR A 31 -0.24 3.97 -29.72
CA THR A 31 -1.17 5.12 -29.79
C THR A 31 -1.16 5.97 -28.53
N GLY A 32 -0.62 5.45 -27.41
CA GLY A 32 -0.70 6.10 -26.10
C GLY A 32 -2.09 6.04 -25.46
N LYS A 33 -3.04 5.31 -26.06
CA LYS A 33 -4.40 5.19 -25.54
C LYS A 33 -4.40 4.41 -24.23
N VAL A 34 -5.01 4.99 -23.19
CA VAL A 34 -5.28 4.28 -21.94
C VAL A 34 -6.37 3.23 -22.19
N LEU A 35 -6.05 1.98 -21.88
CA LEU A 35 -6.97 0.83 -21.97
C LEU A 35 -7.58 0.51 -20.60
N TYR A 36 -6.84 0.79 -19.53
CA TYR A 36 -7.27 0.59 -18.15
C TYR A 36 -6.49 1.53 -17.21
N SER A 37 -7.15 2.01 -16.16
CA SER A 37 -6.53 2.84 -15.13
C SER A 37 -7.20 2.62 -13.77
N SER A 38 -6.38 2.52 -12.73
CA SER A 38 -6.78 2.52 -11.32
C SER A 38 -5.79 3.34 -10.51
N ASN A 39 -6.24 4.49 -9.99
CA ASN A 39 -5.42 5.44 -9.22
C ASN A 39 -4.08 5.82 -9.89
N ALA A 40 -4.07 5.96 -11.22
CA ALA A 40 -2.85 6.20 -12.01
C ALA A 40 -2.09 7.47 -11.59
N ASP A 41 -2.80 8.53 -11.24
CA ASP A 41 -2.18 9.81 -10.82
C ASP A 41 -1.80 9.85 -9.32
N GLY A 42 -2.06 8.76 -8.60
CA GLY A 42 -1.73 8.68 -7.19
C GLY A 42 -0.22 8.61 -6.96
N ARG A 43 0.30 9.54 -6.15
CA ARG A 43 1.73 9.57 -5.78
C ARG A 43 2.15 8.29 -5.04
N ARG A 44 3.21 7.63 -5.52
CA ARG A 44 3.76 6.38 -4.96
C ARG A 44 5.29 6.43 -4.96
N TYR A 45 5.89 5.69 -4.03
CA TYR A 45 7.34 5.53 -3.99
C TYR A 45 7.76 4.60 -5.13
N PRO A 46 8.63 5.03 -6.06
CA PRO A 46 8.91 4.27 -7.27
C PRO A 46 9.89 3.10 -7.06
N ALA A 47 10.57 3.03 -5.91
CA ALA A 47 11.58 2.00 -5.62
C ALA A 47 12.59 1.86 -6.79
N SER A 48 12.90 0.64 -7.23
CA SER A 48 13.88 0.39 -8.29
C SER A 48 13.40 0.75 -9.72
N LEU A 49 12.20 1.30 -9.90
CA LEU A 49 11.67 1.67 -11.21
C LEU A 49 12.35 2.91 -11.82
N THR A 50 13.16 3.64 -11.05
CA THR A 50 13.91 4.83 -11.52
C THR A 50 15.34 4.53 -11.95
N LYS A 51 15.69 3.26 -12.13
CA LYS A 51 16.99 2.87 -12.70
C LYS A 51 17.00 3.15 -14.19
#